data_AF-A0AAA9TIW7-F1
#
_entry.id   AF-A0AAA9TIW7-F1
#
_cell.length_a   1.000
_cell.length_b   1.000
_cell.length_c   1.000
_cell.angle_alpha   90.00
_cell.angle_beta   90.00
_cell.angle_gamma   90.00
#
_symmetry.space_group_name_H-M   'P 1'
#
loop_
_entity.id
_entity.type
_entity.pdbx_description
1 polymer ?
#
loop_
_entity_poly.entity_id
_entity_poly.type
_entity_poly.pdbx_seq_one_letter_code
_entity_poly.pdbx_strand_id
1 'polypeptide(L)'
;MAESEEELKSLLMKVKKESKKVGLKHNIQKTNIMASSPITSWQIDGETIETVTDFIFWDSKITPDDDCSHEIKRHLLLGRKTMTNLDSILKSRDFTLPTKVCLVKAMVFPVVMYECESWTIKKAECRRIDAFEL
;
A
#
# COMPACT_ATOMS: atom_id res chain seq x y z
N MET A 1 -11.92 -12.53 2.87
CA MET A 1 -11.01 -12.99 3.95
C MET A 1 -11.53 -14.32 4.46
N ALA A 2 -10.67 -15.16 5.03
CA ALA A 2 -11.13 -16.37 5.70
C ALA A 2 -11.70 -15.99 7.08
N GLU A 3 -12.81 -16.62 7.48
CA GLU A 3 -13.48 -16.37 8.75
C GLU A 3 -12.87 -17.21 9.89
N SER A 4 -12.14 -18.28 9.55
CA SER A 4 -11.45 -19.13 10.52
C SER A 4 -10.06 -19.57 10.08
N GLU A 5 -9.29 -20.02 11.07
CA GLU A 5 -7.98 -20.66 10.87
C GLU A 5 -8.10 -21.89 9.96
N GLU A 6 -9.11 -22.73 10.16
CA GLU A 6 -9.33 -23.93 9.35
C GLU A 6 -9.65 -23.60 7.90
N GLU A 7 -10.45 -22.55 7.67
CA GLU A 7 -10.80 -22.09 6.33
C GLU A 7 -9.55 -21.55 5.61
N LEU A 8 -8.74 -20.72 6.29
CA LEU A 8 -7.50 -20.19 5.73
C LEU A 8 -6.51 -21.32 5.37
N LYS A 9 -6.36 -22.34 6.23
CA LYS A 9 -5.55 -23.54 5.91
C LYS A 9 -6.05 -24.27 4.67
N SER A 10 -7.37 -24.48 4.57
CA SER A 10 -8.01 -25.12 3.42
C SER A 10 -7.76 -24.34 2.13
N LEU A 11 -7.90 -23.01 2.15
CA LEU A 11 -7.65 -22.13 1.01
C LEU A 11 -6.19 -22.19 0.55
N LEU A 12 -5.24 -22.08 1.47
CA LEU A 12 -3.81 -22.16 1.16
C LEU A 12 -3.43 -23.51 0.53
N MET A 13 -3.97 -24.62 1.05
CA MET A 13 -3.73 -25.96 0.50
C MET A 13 -4.33 -26.13 -0.90
N LYS A 14 -5.53 -25.58 -1.15
CA LYS A 14 -6.15 -25.57 -2.48
C LYS A 14 -5.32 -24.77 -3.48
N VAL A 15 -4.95 -23.52 -3.15
CA VAL A 15 -4.12 -22.66 -4.02
C VAL A 15 -2.81 -23.35 -4.37
N LYS A 16 -2.15 -23.98 -3.39
CA LYS A 16 -0.92 -24.73 -3.61
C LYS A 16 -1.11 -25.95 -4.52
N LYS A 17 -2.19 -26.72 -4.33
CA LYS A 17 -2.52 -27.88 -5.18
C LYS A 17 -2.75 -27.46 -6.62
N GLU A 18 -3.53 -26.41 -6.85
CA GLU A 18 -3.82 -25.91 -8.21
C GLU A 18 -2.59 -25.25 -8.84
N SER A 19 -1.80 -24.50 -8.07
CA SER A 19 -0.53 -23.91 -8.54
C SER A 19 0.45 -24.97 -9.03
N LYS A 20 0.55 -26.11 -8.33
CA LYS A 20 1.41 -27.23 -8.74
C LYS A 20 1.01 -27.81 -10.10
N LYS A 21 -0.28 -27.83 -10.44
CA LYS A 21 -0.76 -28.35 -11.75
C LYS A 21 -0.27 -27.51 -12.92
N VAL A 22 -0.08 -26.22 -12.71
CA VAL A 22 0.47 -25.27 -13.71
C VAL A 22 1.98 -25.08 -13.56
N GLY A 23 2.66 -25.92 -12.78
CA GLY A 23 4.11 -25.88 -12.59
C GLY A 23 4.62 -24.79 -11.65
N LEU A 24 3.74 -24.11 -10.90
CA LEU A 24 4.11 -23.09 -9.92
C LEU A 24 4.36 -23.69 -8.54
N LYS A 25 5.40 -23.20 -7.84
CA LYS A 25 5.71 -23.56 -6.45
C LYS A 25 5.37 -22.41 -5.51
N HIS A 26 4.67 -22.73 -4.43
CA HIS A 26 4.39 -21.76 -3.38
C HIS A 26 5.68 -21.40 -2.62
N ASN A 27 5.96 -20.11 -2.47
CA ASN A 27 7.12 -19.62 -1.72
C ASN A 27 6.70 -19.25 -0.31
N ILE A 28 6.86 -20.20 0.62
CA ILE A 28 6.42 -20.06 2.01
C ILE A 28 7.17 -18.91 2.71
N GLN A 29 8.45 -18.69 2.39
CA GLN A 29 9.27 -17.62 2.98
C GLN A 29 8.82 -16.21 2.60
N LYS A 30 8.07 -16.06 1.50
CA LYS A 30 7.48 -14.77 1.10
C LYS A 30 6.01 -14.63 1.49
N THR A 31 5.41 -15.69 2.03
CA THR A 31 4.02 -15.70 2.45
C THR A 31 3.95 -15.34 3.92
N ASN A 32 3.17 -14.31 4.25
CA ASN A 32 2.91 -13.91 5.63
C ASN A 32 1.43 -14.09 5.95
N ILE A 33 1.12 -14.38 7.21
CA ILE A 33 -0.25 -14.41 7.73
C ILE A 33 -0.48 -13.17 8.58
N MET A 34 -1.61 -12.51 8.32
CA MET A 34 -2.09 -11.40 9.13
C MET A 34 -3.50 -11.75 9.63
N ALA A 35 -3.79 -11.44 10.89
CA ALA A 35 -5.06 -11.74 11.51
C ALA A 35 -5.46 -10.70 12.55
N SER A 36 -6.76 -10.54 12.74
CA SER A 36 -7.34 -9.64 13.74
C SER A 36 -7.30 -10.21 15.16
N SER A 37 -7.30 -11.53 15.30
CA SER A 37 -7.15 -12.24 16.57
C SER A 37 -5.75 -12.87 16.69
N PRO A 38 -5.26 -13.13 17.92
CA PRO A 38 -4.00 -13.83 18.11
C PRO A 38 -4.06 -15.21 17.46
N ILE A 39 -3.17 -15.44 16.49
CA ILE A 39 -2.99 -16.74 15.86
C ILE A 39 -1.74 -17.39 16.48
N THR A 40 -1.83 -18.68 16.81
CA THR A 40 -0.70 -19.49 17.27
C THR A 40 0.32 -19.73 16.14
N SER A 41 1.50 -20.29 16.43
CA SER A 41 2.49 -20.60 15.39
C SER A 41 1.90 -21.53 14.31
N TRP A 42 2.02 -21.16 13.03
CA TRP A 42 1.50 -21.93 11.89
C TRP A 42 2.59 -22.60 11.08
N GLN A 43 2.36 -23.84 10.66
CA GLN A 43 3.26 -24.58 9.77
C GLN A 43 2.54 -25.16 8.56
N ILE A 44 3.18 -25.08 7.40
CA ILE A 44 2.78 -25.77 6.16
C ILE A 44 3.99 -26.55 5.65
N ASP A 45 3.83 -27.86 5.41
CA ASP A 45 4.93 -28.77 5.03
C ASP A 45 6.14 -28.75 6.01
N GLY A 46 5.91 -28.45 7.28
CA GLY A 46 6.97 -28.34 8.30
C GLY A 46 7.75 -27.01 8.27
N GLU A 47 7.43 -26.09 7.35
CA GLU A 47 7.94 -24.73 7.36
C GLU A 47 6.99 -23.81 8.12
N THR A 48 7.52 -23.01 9.05
CA THR A 48 6.75 -22.02 9.80
C THR A 48 6.48 -20.80 8.92
N ILE A 49 5.21 -20.38 8.86
CA ILE A 49 4.82 -19.14 8.18
C ILE A 49 4.94 -17.98 9.16
N GLU A 50 5.48 -16.85 8.70
CA GLU A 50 5.61 -15.66 9.52
C GLU A 50 4.23 -15.01 9.75
N THR A 51 3.90 -14.76 11.01
CA THR A 51 2.73 -13.97 11.39
C THR A 51 3.17 -12.53 11.56
N VAL A 52 2.55 -11.61 10.80
CA VAL A 52 2.87 -10.18 10.81
C VAL A 52 1.72 -9.36 11.35
N THR A 53 2.04 -8.27 12.04
CA THR A 53 1.07 -7.28 12.52
C THR A 53 0.64 -6.32 11.42
N ASP A 54 1.53 -6.05 10.47
CA ASP A 54 1.34 -5.12 9.37
C ASP A 54 2.01 -5.68 8.12
N PHE A 55 1.43 -5.40 6.96
CA PHE A 55 1.92 -5.93 5.69
C PHE A 55 1.87 -4.85 4.61
N ILE A 56 2.94 -4.75 3.82
CA ILE A 56 2.97 -3.86 2.66
C ILE A 56 2.53 -4.68 1.45
N PHE A 57 1.34 -4.36 0.93
CA PHE A 57 0.81 -4.94 -0.28
C PHE A 57 0.71 -3.83 -1.34
N TRP A 58 1.42 -3.99 -2.46
CA TRP A 58 1.40 -3.02 -3.57
C TRP A 58 1.84 -1.59 -3.19
N ASP A 59 2.69 -1.44 -2.16
CA ASP A 59 3.10 -0.16 -1.55
C ASP A 59 2.09 0.44 -0.55
N SER A 60 0.85 -0.05 -0.52
CA SER A 60 -0.12 0.20 0.56
C SER A 60 0.24 -0.56 1.83
N LYS A 61 0.11 0.10 3.00
CA LYS A 61 0.37 -0.52 4.30
C LYS A 61 -0.95 -0.95 4.93
N ILE A 62 -1.18 -2.25 5.00
CA ILE A 62 -2.35 -2.82 5.65
C ILE A 62 -2.05 -3.01 7.14
N THR A 63 -2.89 -2.41 7.98
CA THR A 63 -2.84 -2.52 9.44
C THR A 63 -4.16 -3.07 9.99
N PRO A 64 -4.15 -3.73 11.15
CA PRO A 64 -5.34 -4.42 11.67
C PRO A 64 -6.38 -3.44 12.22
N ASP A 65 -6.00 -2.19 12.44
CA ASP A 65 -6.87 -1.09 12.84
C ASP A 65 -7.53 -0.34 11.66
N ASP A 66 -7.25 -0.77 10.42
CA ASP A 66 -7.79 -0.19 9.18
C ASP A 66 -7.52 1.33 9.04
N ASP A 67 -6.42 1.83 9.64
CA ASP A 67 -6.09 3.25 9.65
C ASP A 67 -5.16 3.66 8.49
N CYS A 68 -5.76 4.16 7.41
CA CYS A 68 -5.02 4.71 6.26
C CYS A 68 -4.25 6.02 6.57
N SER A 69 -4.39 6.60 7.77
CA SER A 69 -3.77 7.88 8.12
C SER A 69 -2.24 7.87 8.00
N HIS A 70 -1.60 6.73 8.27
CA HIS A 70 -0.15 6.59 8.13
C HIS A 70 0.30 6.60 6.66
N GLU A 71 -0.48 5.97 5.79
CA GLU A 71 -0.22 5.89 4.37
C GLU A 71 -0.44 7.23 3.67
N ILE A 72 -1.57 7.89 3.96
CA ILE A 72 -1.88 9.24 3.46
C ILE A 72 -0.74 10.21 3.81
N LYS A 73 -0.26 10.18 5.06
CA LYS A 73 0.89 10.99 5.48
C LYS A 73 2.16 10.66 4.69
N ARG A 74 2.45 9.38 4.44
CA ARG A 74 3.61 8.93 3.65
C ARG A 74 3.52 9.46 2.21
N HIS A 75 2.36 9.36 1.56
CA HIS A 75 2.15 9.82 0.19
C HIS A 75 2.26 11.34 0.07
N LEU A 76 1.70 12.09 1.04
CA LEU A 76 1.88 13.56 1.09
C LEU A 76 3.37 13.96 1.26
N LEU A 77 4.13 13.22 2.07
CA LEU A 77 5.58 13.45 2.20
C LEU A 77 6.34 13.15 0.92
N LEU A 78 5.98 12.08 0.20
CA LEU A 78 6.53 11.75 -1.11
C LEU A 78 6.20 12.83 -2.14
N GLY A 79 4.95 13.30 -2.19
CA GLY A 79 4.54 14.43 -3.02
C GLY A 79 5.36 15.69 -2.75
N ARG A 80 5.57 16.05 -1.47
CA ARG A 80 6.42 17.18 -1.10
C ARG A 80 7.86 16.99 -1.58
N LYS A 81 8.42 15.79 -1.45
CA LYS A 81 9.77 15.48 -1.94
C LYS A 81 9.86 15.64 -3.46
N THR A 82 8.87 15.15 -4.21
CA THR A 82 8.80 15.33 -5.66
C THR A 82 8.71 16.80 -6.04
N MET A 83 7.91 17.59 -5.31
CA MET A 83 7.81 19.03 -5.51
C MET A 83 9.16 19.72 -5.30
N THR A 84 9.91 19.35 -4.24
CA THR A 84 11.25 19.90 -4.00
C THR A 84 12.27 19.51 -5.08
N ASN A 85 12.13 18.33 -5.70
CA ASN A 85 12.97 17.93 -6.82
C ASN A 85 12.70 18.79 -8.08
N LEU A 86 11.49 19.33 -8.21
CA LEU A 86 11.07 20.21 -9.32
C LEU A 86 11.26 21.71 -9.01
N ASP A 87 11.79 22.05 -7.84
CA ASP A 87 11.86 23.42 -7.33
C ASP A 87 12.54 24.40 -8.29
N SER A 88 13.63 23.98 -8.94
CA SER A 88 14.36 24.80 -9.92
C SER A 88 13.52 25.14 -11.15
N ILE A 89 12.73 24.18 -11.66
CA ILE A 89 11.83 24.37 -12.81
C ILE A 89 10.64 25.25 -12.41
N LEU A 90 10.05 24.99 -11.25
CA LEU A 90 8.89 25.72 -10.76
C LEU A 90 9.23 27.18 -10.42
N LYS A 91 10.47 27.46 -10.00
CA LYS A 91 10.97 28.82 -9.74
C LYS A 91 11.53 29.54 -10.97
N SER A 92 11.89 28.83 -12.04
CA SER A 92 12.41 29.46 -13.27
C SER A 92 11.38 30.39 -13.92
N ARG A 93 11.84 31.53 -14.46
CA ARG A 93 10.99 32.48 -15.21
C ARG A 93 10.76 32.06 -16.66
N ASP A 94 11.51 31.07 -17.14
CA ASP A 94 11.49 30.63 -18.54
C ASP A 94 10.22 29.84 -18.89
N PHE A 95 9.58 29.26 -17.87
CA PHE A 95 8.36 28.47 -18.02
C PHE A 95 7.12 29.26 -17.66
N THR A 96 6.10 29.17 -18.52
CA THR A 96 4.79 29.75 -18.26
C THR A 96 4.09 29.05 -17.09
N LEU A 97 3.21 29.77 -16.40
CA LEU A 97 2.40 29.21 -15.30
C LEU A 97 1.57 27.98 -15.73
N PRO A 98 0.88 27.96 -16.90
CA PRO A 98 0.16 26.78 -17.36
C PRO A 98 1.04 25.54 -17.50
N THR A 99 2.26 25.69 -18.02
CA THR A 99 3.21 24.58 -18.16
C THR A 99 3.63 24.03 -16.79
N LYS A 100 3.90 24.91 -15.82
CA LYS A 100 4.25 24.50 -14.45
C LYS A 100 3.09 23.76 -13.76
N VAL A 101 1.87 24.25 -13.92
CA VAL A 101 0.67 23.57 -13.41
C VAL A 101 0.50 22.19 -14.04
N CYS A 102 0.71 22.08 -15.36
CA CYS A 102 0.68 20.79 -16.04
C CYS A 102 1.74 19.83 -15.50
N LEU A 103 2.97 20.31 -15.26
CA LEU A 103 4.05 19.52 -14.68
C LEU A 103 3.69 18.98 -13.29
N VAL A 104 3.16 19.83 -12.40
CA VAL A 104 2.74 19.42 -11.05
C VAL A 104 1.62 18.37 -11.13
N LYS A 105 0.61 18.60 -11.98
CA LYS A 105 -0.49 17.63 -12.17
C LYS A 105 -0.02 16.31 -12.77
N ALA A 106 1.01 16.32 -13.61
CA ALA A 106 1.50 15.11 -14.28
C ALA A 106 2.53 14.33 -13.44
N MET A 107 3.28 14.99 -12.55
CA MET A 107 4.41 14.37 -11.84
C MET A 107 4.24 14.30 -10.33
N VAL A 108 3.51 15.24 -9.72
CA VAL A 108 3.35 15.32 -8.25
C VAL A 108 2.04 14.67 -7.82
N PHE A 109 0.93 15.01 -8.49
CA PHE A 109 -0.40 14.50 -8.10
C PHE A 109 -0.50 12.97 -8.20
N PRO A 110 0.04 12.29 -9.23
CA PRO A 110 0.02 10.83 -9.27
C PRO A 110 0.76 10.19 -8.09
N VAL A 111 1.84 10.81 -7.60
CA VAL A 111 2.58 10.30 -6.44
C VAL A 111 1.76 10.38 -5.15
N VAL A 112 0.92 11.41 -5.01
CA VAL A 112 0.07 11.57 -3.83
C VAL A 112 -1.20 10.73 -3.94
N MET A 113 -1.79 10.65 -5.13
CA MET A 113 -3.09 10.02 -5.35
C MET A 113 -3.00 8.53 -5.68
N TYR A 114 -1.80 7.98 -5.86
CA TYR A 114 -1.64 6.55 -6.07
C TYR A 114 -2.28 5.78 -4.90
N GLU A 115 -3.13 4.81 -5.23
CA GLU A 115 -3.88 3.97 -4.28
C GLU A 115 -4.86 4.71 -3.36
N CYS A 116 -5.25 5.95 -3.72
CA CYS A 116 -6.25 6.69 -2.93
C CYS A 116 -7.64 6.04 -2.95
N GLU A 117 -7.91 5.17 -3.93
CA GLU A 117 -9.18 4.43 -4.06
C GLU A 117 -9.41 3.46 -2.89
N SER A 118 -8.35 2.97 -2.26
CA SER A 118 -8.42 2.07 -1.10
C SER A 118 -8.41 2.79 0.24
N TRP A 119 -8.33 4.13 0.26
CA TRP A 119 -8.22 4.87 1.51
C TRP A 119 -9.57 5.11 2.19
N THR A 120 -9.66 4.74 3.46
CA THR A 120 -10.72 5.21 4.36
C THR A 120 -10.39 6.63 4.84
N ILE A 121 -10.80 7.64 4.08
CA ILE A 121 -10.45 9.03 4.33
C ILE A 121 -11.31 9.64 5.45
N LYS A 122 -10.65 10.12 6.52
CA LYS A 122 -11.27 10.90 7.60
C LYS A 122 -11.28 12.39 7.24
N LYS A 123 -12.23 13.16 7.81
CA LYS A 123 -12.36 14.60 7.57
C LYS A 123 -11.07 15.40 7.83
N ALA A 124 -10.26 15.00 8.80
CA ALA A 124 -8.97 15.62 9.07
C ALA A 124 -7.94 15.38 7.96
N GLU A 125 -8.00 14.21 7.31
CA GLU A 125 -7.11 13.86 6.21
C GLU A 125 -7.56 14.52 4.89
N CYS A 126 -8.88 14.65 4.63
CA CYS A 126 -9.38 15.48 3.51
C CYS A 126 -8.76 16.88 3.56
N ARG A 127 -8.82 17.55 4.72
CA ARG A 127 -8.25 18.90 4.89
C ARG A 127 -6.74 18.96 4.61
N ARG A 128 -6.01 17.88 4.88
CA ARG A 128 -4.57 17.81 4.61
C ARG A 128 -4.28 17.62 3.12
N ILE A 129 -5.10 16.81 2.43
CA ILE A 129 -5.03 16.60 0.99
C ILE A 129 -5.42 17.89 0.26
N ASP A 130 -6.52 18.54 0.66
CA ASP A 130 -6.95 19.83 0.11
C ASP A 130 -5.86 20.90 0.25
N ALA A 131 -5.19 20.96 1.42
CA ALA A 131 -4.08 21.88 1.66
C ALA A 131 -2.80 21.53 0.89
N PHE A 132 -2.71 20.36 0.29
CA PHE A 132 -1.62 19.99 -0.62
C PHE A 132 -1.94 20.37 -2.06
N GLU A 133 -3.22 20.35 -2.45
CA GLU A 133 -3.67 20.71 -3.79
C GLU A 133 -3.80 22.24 -4.01
N LEU A 134 -4.04 23.00 -2.94
CA LEU A 134 -4.15 24.48 -2.91
C LEU A 134 -2.79 25.17 -2.75
#